data_AF-A0A535FV17-F1
#
_entry.id   AF-A0A535FV17-F1
#
_cell.length_a   1.000
_cell.length_b   1.000
_cell.length_c   1.000
_cell.angle_alpha   90.00
_cell.angle_beta   90.00
_cell.angle_gamma   90.00
#
_symmetry.space_group_name_H-M   'P 1'
#
loop_
_entity.id
_entity.type
_entity.pdbx_description
1 polymer ?
#
loop_
_entity_poly.entity_id
_entity_poly.type
_entity_poly.pdbx_seq_one_letter_code
_entity_poly.pdbx_strand_id
1 'polypeptide(L)'
;MYGTLPGDGVGLLGILKAGGAYVPLDPAYPPARLAFMVQDAQVAVLLTQEASVQGLPPHHLPVIALDRDWKMISQQPTYPLPSGTSAEQLAYVMYTSGSTGQPKGVEICHRSITRLLFGVEYARLDGSRRLLHMAPISFDL
;
A
#
# COMPACT_ATOMS: atom_id res chain seq x y z
N MET A 1 -11.51 4.60 -16.63
CA MET A 1 -11.60 5.44 -15.43
C MET A 1 -11.15 4.60 -14.26
N TYR A 2 -9.92 4.76 -13.81
CA TYR A 2 -9.42 4.12 -12.59
C TYR A 2 -9.96 4.92 -11.40
N GLY A 3 -11.21 4.65 -11.01
CA GLY A 3 -11.71 5.13 -9.74
C GLY A 3 -11.08 4.29 -8.65
N THR A 4 -10.32 4.90 -7.74
CA THR A 4 -10.03 4.31 -6.44
C THR A 4 -11.36 3.88 -5.83
N LEU A 5 -11.57 2.58 -5.73
CA LEU A 5 -12.79 2.07 -5.11
C LEU A 5 -12.68 2.34 -3.60
N PRO A 6 -13.80 2.50 -2.87
CA PRO A 6 -13.80 2.80 -1.44
C PRO A 6 -12.94 1.86 -0.56
N GLY A 7 -12.55 0.69 -1.08
CA GLY A 7 -11.72 -0.31 -0.39
C GLY A 7 -10.21 -0.06 -0.38
N ASP A 8 -9.66 0.76 -1.29
CA ASP A 8 -8.19 0.86 -1.45
C ASP A 8 -7.51 1.48 -0.20
N GLY A 9 -8.15 2.50 0.39
CA GLY A 9 -7.69 3.10 1.64
C GLY A 9 -7.81 2.16 2.85
N VAL A 10 -8.82 1.29 2.87
CA VAL A 10 -9.00 0.30 3.94
C VAL A 10 -7.88 -0.73 3.90
N GLY A 11 -7.50 -1.19 2.71
CA GLY A 11 -6.42 -2.15 2.54
C GLY A 11 -5.07 -1.62 3.03
N LEU A 12 -4.70 -0.40 2.62
CA LEU A 12 -3.50 0.29 3.10
C LEU A 12 -3.46 0.38 4.63
N LEU A 13 -4.54 0.90 5.23
CA LEU A 13 -4.62 1.04 6.68
C LEU A 13 -4.58 -0.32 7.39
N GLY A 14 -5.15 -1.36 6.79
CA GLY A 14 -5.07 -2.73 7.28
C GLY A 14 -3.63 -3.23 7.36
N ILE A 15 -2.84 -3.02 6.31
CA ILE A 15 -1.41 -3.39 6.26
C ILE A 15 -0.63 -2.67 7.37
N LEU A 16 -0.79 -1.35 7.47
CA LEU A 16 -0.06 -0.54 8.46
C LEU A 16 -0.45 -0.91 9.90
N LYS A 17 -1.74 -1.17 10.17
CA LYS A 17 -2.22 -1.60 11.49
C LYS A 17 -1.75 -3.00 11.87
N ALA A 18 -1.51 -3.87 10.89
CA ALA A 18 -0.87 -5.16 11.11
C ALA A 18 0.66 -5.05 11.34
N GLY A 19 1.23 -3.85 11.20
CA GLY A 19 2.68 -3.60 11.35
C GLY A 19 3.49 -3.92 10.10
N GLY A 20 2.84 -4.12 8.95
CA GLY A 20 3.50 -4.33 7.67
C GLY A 20 3.77 -3.02 6.91
N ALA A 21 4.64 -3.10 5.92
CA ALA A 21 4.84 -2.06 4.91
C ALA A 21 4.15 -2.46 3.61
N TYR A 22 3.52 -1.52 2.91
CA TYR A 22 2.91 -1.82 1.61
C TYR A 22 3.87 -1.55 0.45
N VAL A 23 3.77 -2.38 -0.59
CA VAL A 23 4.42 -2.18 -1.89
C VAL A 23 3.31 -2.01 -2.92
N PRO A 24 3.07 -0.79 -3.43
CA PRO A 24 2.02 -0.57 -4.40
C PRO A 24 2.39 -1.22 -5.74
N LEU A 25 1.51 -2.10 -6.22
CA LEU A 25 1.64 -2.79 -7.49
C LEU A 25 0.60 -2.25 -8.46
N ASP A 26 1.03 -1.52 -9.48
CA ASP A 26 0.14 -1.02 -10.54
C ASP A 26 -0.13 -2.15 -11.56
N PRO A 27 -1.39 -2.60 -11.72
CA PRO A 27 -1.73 -3.64 -12.70
C PRO A 27 -1.39 -3.28 -14.15
N ALA A 28 -1.20 -1.99 -14.46
CA ALA A 28 -0.76 -1.55 -15.78
C ALA A 28 0.74 -1.83 -16.05
N TYR A 29 1.51 -2.21 -15.03
CA TYR A 29 2.91 -2.59 -15.21
C TYR A 29 3.05 -3.94 -15.91
N PRO A 30 4.11 -4.13 -16.72
CA PRO A 30 4.38 -5.42 -17.33
C PRO A 30 4.50 -6.54 -16.27
N PRO A 31 3.99 -7.76 -16.52
CA PRO A 31 4.04 -8.86 -15.55
C PRO A 31 5.44 -9.16 -15.02
N ALA A 32 6.47 -9.06 -15.86
CA ALA A 32 7.86 -9.25 -15.44
C ALA A 32 8.32 -8.21 -14.40
N ARG A 33 7.85 -6.97 -14.51
CA ARG A 33 8.13 -5.90 -13.55
C ARG A 33 7.43 -6.16 -12.22
N LEU A 34 6.17 -6.59 -12.26
CA LEU A 34 5.42 -6.96 -11.05
C LEU A 34 6.08 -8.15 -10.33
N ALA A 35 6.46 -9.19 -11.07
CA ALA A 35 7.16 -10.34 -10.52
C ALA A 35 8.50 -9.95 -9.88
N PHE A 36 9.27 -9.07 -10.53
CA PHE A 36 10.51 -8.54 -9.96
C PHE A 36 10.26 -7.80 -8.64
N MET A 37 9.31 -6.86 -8.60
CA MET A 37 9.01 -6.09 -7.38
C MET A 37 8.56 -6.99 -6.23
N VAL A 38 7.71 -7.98 -6.51
CA VAL A 38 7.24 -8.97 -5.53
C VAL A 38 8.40 -9.79 -4.95
N GLN A 39 9.31 -10.24 -5.82
CA GLN A 39 10.48 -11.03 -5.42
C GLN A 39 11.50 -10.20 -4.65
N ASP A 40 11.83 -9.01 -5.14
CA ASP A 40 12.85 -8.12 -4.57
C ASP A 40 12.44 -7.60 -3.19
N ALA A 41 11.18 -7.16 -3.03
CA ALA A 41 10.65 -6.73 -1.74
C ALA A 41 10.26 -7.88 -0.80
N GLN A 42 10.45 -9.14 -1.23
CA GLN A 42 10.09 -10.34 -0.46
C GLN A 42 8.64 -10.29 0.07
N VAL A 43 7.70 -9.88 -0.79
CA VAL A 43 6.30 -9.67 -0.41
C VAL A 43 5.73 -10.96 0.19
N ALA A 44 5.15 -10.87 1.39
CA ALA A 44 4.63 -12.02 2.11
C ALA A 44 3.16 -12.35 1.80
N VAL A 45 2.35 -11.34 1.46
CA VAL A 45 0.91 -11.46 1.20
C VAL A 45 0.52 -10.44 0.13
N LEU A 46 -0.36 -10.83 -0.80
CA LEU A 46 -0.96 -9.93 -1.76
C LEU A 46 -2.35 -9.52 -1.29
N LEU A 47 -2.59 -8.21 -1.21
CA LEU A 47 -3.89 -7.62 -0.90
C LEU A 47 -4.43 -6.95 -2.15
N THR A 48 -5.63 -7.31 -2.58
CA THR A 48 -6.19 -6.87 -3.86
C THR A 48 -7.73 -6.92 -3.85
N GLN A 49 -8.35 -6.75 -5.02
CA GLN A 49 -9.76 -7.02 -5.27
C GLN A 49 -9.89 -8.24 -6.19
N GLU A 50 -11.01 -8.95 -6.15
CA GLU A 50 -11.22 -10.19 -6.91
C GLU A 50 -10.98 -10.00 -8.41
N ALA A 51 -11.48 -8.89 -8.96
CA ALA A 51 -11.31 -8.55 -10.37
C ALA A 51 -9.83 -8.40 -10.79
N SER A 52 -8.95 -8.05 -9.85
CA SER A 52 -7.52 -7.86 -10.09
C SER A 52 -6.71 -9.14 -9.90
N VAL A 53 -7.27 -10.19 -9.29
CA VAL A 53 -6.57 -11.46 -9.04
C VAL A 53 -6.10 -12.10 -10.35
N GLN A 54 -6.93 -12.07 -11.41
CA GLN A 54 -6.57 -12.67 -12.70
C GLN A 54 -5.44 -11.94 -13.44
N GLY A 55 -5.16 -10.67 -13.09
CA GLY A 55 -4.08 -9.88 -13.68
C GLY A 55 -2.72 -10.12 -13.03
N LEU A 56 -2.67 -10.86 -11.91
CA LEU A 56 -1.42 -11.15 -11.22
C LEU A 56 -0.62 -12.23 -11.97
N PRO A 57 0.71 -12.07 -12.10
CA PRO A 57 1.55 -13.15 -12.62
C PRO A 57 1.45 -14.38 -11.70
N PRO A 58 1.67 -15.61 -12.22
CA PRO A 58 1.68 -16.81 -11.38
C PRO A 58 2.60 -16.66 -10.16
N HIS A 59 2.07 -16.90 -8.97
CA HIS A 59 2.79 -16.77 -7.70
C HIS A 59 2.30 -17.78 -6.66
N HIS A 60 3.08 -17.97 -5.59
CA HIS A 60 2.73 -18.84 -4.46
C HIS A 60 2.28 -18.07 -3.20
N LEU A 61 2.16 -16.74 -3.31
CA LEU A 61 1.78 -15.89 -2.18
C LEU A 61 0.30 -16.08 -1.80
N PRO A 62 -0.02 -16.04 -0.50
CA PRO A 62 -1.39 -15.87 -0.04
C PRO A 62 -2.01 -14.61 -0.64
N VAL A 63 -3.24 -14.73 -1.15
CA VAL A 63 -4.00 -13.61 -1.72
C VAL A 63 -5.23 -13.34 -0.87
N ILE A 64 -5.35 -12.12 -0.39
CA ILE A 64 -6.56 -11.59 0.25
C ILE A 64 -7.23 -10.66 -0.76
N ALA A 65 -8.40 -11.06 -1.26
CA ALA A 65 -9.23 -10.21 -2.11
C ALA A 65 -10.30 -9.56 -1.21
N LEU A 66 -10.19 -8.26 -0.96
CA LEU A 66 -10.96 -7.55 0.07
C LEU A 66 -12.48 -7.69 -0.10
N ASP A 67 -12.95 -7.66 -1.34
CA ASP A 67 -14.35 -7.78 -1.73
C ASP A 67 -14.86 -9.23 -1.62
N ARG A 68 -14.10 -10.21 -2.11
CA ARG A 68 -14.44 -11.65 -1.97
C ARG A 68 -14.43 -12.10 -0.52
N ASP A 69 -13.40 -11.71 0.22
CA ASP A 69 -13.10 -12.22 1.57
C ASP A 69 -13.79 -11.37 2.67
N TRP A 70 -14.56 -10.34 2.30
CA TRP A 70 -15.19 -9.40 3.24
C TRP A 70 -16.04 -10.05 4.32
N LYS A 71 -16.75 -11.13 4.00
CA LYS A 71 -17.59 -11.86 4.96
C LYS A 71 -16.77 -12.42 6.14
N MET A 72 -15.51 -12.80 5.92
CA MET A 72 -14.60 -13.26 6.97
C MET A 72 -13.94 -12.07 7.68
N ILE A 73 -13.51 -11.06 6.91
CA ILE A 73 -12.87 -9.85 7.45
C ILE A 73 -13.80 -9.12 8.43
N SER A 74 -15.08 -8.96 8.07
CA SER A 74 -16.09 -8.27 8.89
C SER A 74 -16.43 -8.96 10.21
N GLN A 75 -15.99 -10.21 10.43
CA GLN A 75 -16.13 -10.91 11.70
C GLN A 75 -14.98 -10.64 12.67
N GLN A 76 -13.91 -10.00 12.20
CA GLN A 76 -12.76 -9.64 13.03
C GLN A 76 -13.09 -8.44 13.95
N PRO A 77 -12.32 -8.25 15.03
CA PRO A 77 -12.47 -7.11 15.93
C PRO A 77 -12.51 -5.76 15.20
N THR A 78 -13.47 -4.91 15.58
CA THR A 78 -13.57 -3.52 15.09
C THR A 78 -12.88 -2.52 16.01
N TYR A 79 -12.41 -2.96 17.18
CA TYR A 79 -11.61 -2.16 18.10
C TYR A 79 -10.12 -2.23 17.74
N PRO A 80 -9.31 -1.25 18.17
CA PRO A 80 -7.86 -1.26 17.93
C PRO A 80 -7.20 -2.51 18.53
N LEU A 81 -6.47 -3.25 17.71
CA LEU A 81 -5.60 -4.33 18.18
C LEU A 81 -4.27 -3.74 18.67
N PRO A 82 -3.66 -4.29 19.72
CA PRO A 82 -2.29 -3.94 20.08
C PRO A 82 -1.37 -4.23 18.89
N SER A 83 -0.72 -3.20 18.37
CA SER A 83 0.32 -3.37 17.36
C SER A 83 1.67 -3.08 17.99
N GLY A 84 2.69 -3.87 17.64
CA GLY A 84 4.09 -3.57 17.96
C GLY A 84 4.69 -2.51 17.04
N THR A 85 3.86 -1.68 16.41
CA THR A 85 4.30 -0.79 15.34
C THR A 85 5.14 0.37 15.93
N SER A 86 6.30 0.65 15.33
CA SER A 86 7.17 1.77 15.71
C SER A 86 7.35 2.76 14.56
N ALA A 87 7.80 3.98 14.87
CA ALA A 87 8.03 5.01 13.87
C ALA A 87 9.20 4.67 12.92
N GLU A 88 10.07 3.75 13.35
CA GLU A 88 11.27 3.29 12.68
C GLU A 88 10.98 2.18 11.66
N GLN A 89 9.83 1.50 11.76
CA GLN A 89 9.41 0.52 10.77
C GLN A 89 9.02 1.19 9.44
N LEU A 90 9.21 0.43 8.36
CA LEU A 90 8.78 0.81 7.02
C LEU A 90 7.25 0.95 7.00
N ALA A 91 6.77 2.04 6.42
CA ALA A 91 5.37 2.24 6.07
C ALA A 91 5.10 1.79 4.64
N TYR A 92 6.02 2.09 3.72
CA TYR A 92 5.93 1.63 2.34
C TYR A 92 7.29 1.49 1.66
N VAL A 93 7.29 0.75 0.55
CA VAL A 93 8.39 0.72 -0.43
C VAL A 93 7.83 1.07 -1.80
N MET A 94 8.34 2.13 -2.42
CA MET A 94 7.94 2.54 -3.77
C MET A 94 9.08 2.33 -4.77
N TYR A 95 8.78 1.74 -5.92
CA TYR A 95 9.79 1.46 -6.94
C TYR A 95 9.90 2.59 -7.96
N THR A 96 11.11 3.07 -8.16
CA THR A 96 11.45 4.09 -9.17
C THR A 96 12.22 3.46 -10.33
N SER A 97 12.24 4.13 -11.50
CA SER A 97 13.10 3.71 -12.61
C SER A 97 14.57 3.92 -12.22
N GLY A 98 15.34 2.82 -12.13
CA GLY A 98 16.77 2.92 -11.90
C GLY A 98 17.52 3.37 -13.16
N SER A 99 18.57 4.17 -12.97
CA SER A 99 19.48 4.58 -14.05
C SER A 99 20.21 3.41 -14.73
N THR A 100 20.27 2.26 -14.07
CA THR A 100 20.86 1.00 -14.57
C THR A 100 19.83 0.08 -15.24
N GLY A 101 18.59 0.56 -15.46
CA GLY A 101 17.50 -0.20 -16.09
C GLY A 101 16.69 -1.09 -15.14
N GLN A 102 17.25 -1.50 -14.00
CA GLN A 102 16.52 -2.23 -12.96
C GLN A 102 15.82 -1.28 -12.00
N PRO A 103 14.52 -1.48 -11.68
CA PRO A 103 13.81 -0.68 -10.68
C PRO A 103 14.48 -0.73 -9.31
N LYS A 104 14.39 0.36 -8.54
CA LYS A 104 14.95 0.44 -7.17
C LYS A 104 13.83 0.72 -6.17
N GLY A 105 13.73 -0.10 -5.13
CA GLY A 105 12.80 0.11 -4.01
C GLY A 105 13.29 1.24 -3.10
N VAL A 106 12.47 2.27 -2.93
CA VAL A 106 12.69 3.37 -1.99
C VAL A 106 11.90 3.07 -0.72
N GLU A 107 12.62 2.78 0.36
CA GLU A 107 12.08 2.38 1.65
C GLU A 107 11.78 3.61 2.52
N ILE A 108 10.52 3.78 2.93
CA ILE A 108 10.09 4.93 3.71
C ILE A 108 9.50 4.47 5.05
N CYS A 109 10.11 4.93 6.15
CA CYS A 109 9.62 4.70 7.51
C CYS A 109 8.40 5.57 7.85
N HIS A 110 7.60 5.11 8.80
CA HIS A 110 6.50 5.90 9.39
C HIS A 110 6.95 7.29 9.85
N ARG A 111 8.11 7.40 10.50
CA ARG A 111 8.70 8.66 10.96
C ARG A 111 8.80 9.70 9.83
N SER A 112 9.25 9.31 8.64
CA SER A 112 9.43 10.23 7.51
C SER A 112 8.10 10.86 7.08
N ILE A 113 7.04 10.05 7.03
CA ILE A 113 5.68 10.51 6.68
C ILE A 113 5.14 11.45 7.77
N THR A 114 5.27 11.05 9.04
CA THR A 114 4.79 11.90 10.14
C THR A 114 5.53 13.24 10.20
N ARG A 115 6.84 13.26 9.92
CA ARG A 115 7.62 14.50 9.89
C ARG A 115 7.22 15.41 8.74
N LEU A 116 6.82 14.84 7.61
CA LEU A 116 6.28 15.60 6.48
C LEU A 116 4.97 16.29 6.87
N LEU A 117 4.06 15.61 7.57
CA LEU A 117 2.71 16.13 7.84
C LEU A 117 2.58 16.96 9.13
N PHE A 118 3.38 16.67 10.17
CA PHE A 118 3.25 17.30 11.48
C PHE A 118 4.38 18.30 11.75
N GLY A 119 4.00 19.48 12.23
CA GLY A 119 4.93 20.54 12.60
C GLY A 119 5.51 21.30 11.39
N VAL A 120 4.75 21.36 10.30
CA VAL A 120 5.07 22.09 9.06
C VAL A 120 3.98 23.10 8.75
N GLU A 121 4.34 24.21 8.09
CA GLU A 121 3.39 25.30 7.81
C GLU A 121 2.81 25.28 6.39
N TYR A 122 3.32 24.43 5.49
CA TYR A 122 2.94 24.46 4.07
C TYR A 122 1.51 23.96 3.80
N ALA A 123 0.92 23.20 4.72
CA ALA A 123 -0.46 22.74 4.63
C ALA A 123 -1.09 22.65 6.02
N ARG A 124 -2.27 23.28 6.20
CA ARG A 124 -3.11 23.09 7.40
C ARG A 124 -4.16 22.04 7.12
N LEU A 125 -4.08 20.92 7.83
CA LEU A 125 -5.03 19.83 7.75
C LEU A 125 -6.00 19.92 8.93
N ASP A 126 -7.28 20.17 8.65
CA ASP A 126 -8.35 20.21 9.64
C ASP A 126 -9.65 19.61 9.06
N GLY A 127 -10.65 19.36 9.91
CA GLY A 127 -11.90 18.70 9.51
C GLY A 127 -12.78 19.50 8.52
N SER A 128 -12.52 20.80 8.35
CA SER A 128 -13.21 21.65 7.37
C SER A 128 -12.65 21.51 5.96
N ARG A 129 -11.43 20.96 5.82
CA ARG A 129 -10.79 20.76 4.53
C ARG A 129 -11.34 19.53 3.81
N ARG A 130 -11.28 19.59 2.48
CA ARG A 130 -11.50 18.47 1.58
C ARG A 130 -10.25 18.34 0.73
N LEU A 131 -9.66 17.16 0.75
CA LEU A 131 -8.48 16.85 -0.06
C LEU A 131 -8.92 15.97 -1.23
N LEU A 132 -8.37 16.26 -2.40
CA LEU A 132 -8.49 15.40 -3.55
C LEU A 132 -7.25 14.50 -3.60
N HIS A 133 -7.44 13.20 -3.41
CA HIS A 133 -6.40 12.22 -3.69
C HIS A 133 -6.47 11.90 -5.19
N MET A 134 -5.49 12.37 -5.95
CA MET A 134 -5.46 12.20 -7.40
C MET A 134 -4.19 11.49 -7.89
N ALA A 135 -3.14 11.47 -7.06
CA ALA A 135 -1.92 10.74 -7.36
C ALA A 135 -2.20 9.22 -7.39
N PRO A 136 -1.56 8.47 -8.30
CA PRO A 136 -1.55 7.02 -8.20
C PRO A 136 -0.93 6.57 -6.87
N ILE A 137 -1.47 5.51 -6.28
CA ILE A 137 -0.96 4.93 -5.03
C ILE A 137 0.50 4.45 -5.11
N SER A 138 1.01 4.24 -6.33
CA SER A 138 2.39 3.87 -6.63
C SER A 138 3.35 5.07 -6.71
N PHE A 139 2.87 6.27 -6.38
CA PHE A 139 3.63 7.52 -6.40
C PHE A 139 3.54 8.23 -5.04
N ASP A 140 4.56 8.99 -4.67
CA ASP A 140 4.77 9.56 -3.33
C ASP A 140 4.18 10.98 -3.14
N LEU A 141 3.16 11.36 -3.93
CA LEU A 141 2.51 12.68 -3.90
C LEU A 141 1.16 12.72 -3.15
#